data_AF-A0A024TYM2-F1
#
_entry.id   AF-A0A024TYM2-F1
#
_cell.length_a   1.000
_cell.length_b   1.000
_cell.length_c   1.000
_cell.angle_alpha   90.00
_cell.angle_beta   90.00
_cell.angle_gamma   90.00
#
_symmetry.space_group_name_H-M   'P 1'
#
loop_
_entity.id
_entity.type
_entity.pdbx_description
1 polymer ?
#
loop_
_entity_poly.entity_id
_entity_poly.type
_entity_poly.pdbx_seq_one_letter_code
_entity_poly.pdbx_strand_id
1 'polypeptide(L)'
;MSTAAAPVVPHNSWADDISLAQRLTIILLPVVTLFLIFVLLRWIWPVPQGQALPKFAGPKYGATDEKLSLTSIKKEKSSLCEEGEVAGDYEDSWVNTFDMVFLIFMLLYLAVMVVLTYYFSPEYFTDPTFWLMQLPKLGCMMLVSLIGGIICRCFCTVDDKGYIITNKNSAFKVNYTRKLQHFAAYMVPLVIKSNYHGPLALGWGDFFTMLGFFVLIKPFRENMSFFMLQFNSLDRPEDRPHTLKWIIAGNIAPGLFILLFFKWLFGEQGALTFIIIYITGIGDGLAEPVGIAWGKHKYKTAGCFSTRKYTRSWEGSACVFLSGMIFPAIQYADFGSFTQVLVAMLVLPPTMAYAEATAPHTMDTPVLMIGCGIILYLITNFL
;
A
#
# COMPACT_ATOMS: atom_id res chain seq x y z
N MET A 1 -18.96 -54.95 -1.95
CA MET A 1 -20.10 -54.05 -2.23
C MET A 1 -19.53 -52.71 -2.63
N SER A 2 -19.72 -52.33 -3.90
CA SER A 2 -19.28 -51.08 -4.48
C SER A 2 -20.13 -49.94 -3.92
N THR A 3 -19.52 -49.02 -3.16
CA THR A 3 -20.17 -47.77 -2.77
C THR A 3 -20.05 -46.81 -3.95
N ALA A 4 -21.14 -46.69 -4.70
CA ALA A 4 -21.28 -45.68 -5.75
C ALA A 4 -21.02 -44.29 -5.16
N ALA A 5 -20.02 -43.59 -5.72
CA ALA A 5 -19.84 -42.17 -5.47
C ALA A 5 -21.13 -41.44 -5.87
N ALA A 6 -21.68 -40.64 -4.96
CA ALA A 6 -22.78 -39.75 -5.27
C ALA A 6 -22.38 -38.84 -6.45
N PRO A 7 -23.26 -38.58 -7.42
CA PRO A 7 -22.96 -37.68 -8.51
C PRO A 7 -22.67 -36.29 -7.95
N VAL A 8 -21.49 -35.75 -8.28
CA VAL A 8 -21.16 -34.35 -8.04
C VAL A 8 -22.13 -33.53 -8.90
N VAL A 9 -23.16 -32.98 -8.28
CA VAL A 9 -24.03 -31.99 -8.92
C VAL A 9 -23.15 -30.77 -9.15
N PRO A 10 -22.94 -30.31 -10.40
CA PRO A 10 -22.25 -29.05 -10.61
C PRO A 10 -23.09 -27.96 -9.95
N HIS A 11 -22.53 -27.26 -8.98
CA HIS A 11 -23.09 -25.99 -8.54
C HIS A 11 -23.04 -25.06 -9.74
N ASN A 12 -24.17 -24.89 -10.45
CA ASN A 12 -24.30 -23.83 -11.44
C ASN A 12 -24.03 -22.51 -10.71
N SER A 13 -22.87 -21.91 -10.99
CA SER A 13 -22.59 -20.58 -10.48
C SER A 13 -23.45 -19.60 -11.27
N TRP A 14 -24.00 -18.57 -10.63
CA TRP A 14 -24.79 -17.55 -11.34
C TRP A 14 -23.97 -16.87 -12.46
N ALA A 15 -22.64 -16.95 -12.40
CA ALA A 15 -21.74 -16.45 -13.42
C ALA A 15 -21.86 -17.23 -14.75
N ASP A 16 -22.21 -18.51 -14.69
CA ASP A 16 -22.43 -19.35 -15.88
C ASP A 16 -23.75 -18.98 -16.59
N ASP A 17 -24.75 -18.56 -15.82
CA ASP A 17 -26.09 -18.18 -16.28
C ASP A 17 -26.28 -16.64 -16.42
N ILE A 18 -25.18 -15.88 -16.54
CA ILE A 18 -25.23 -14.42 -16.59
C ILE A 18 -25.90 -13.90 -17.88
N SER A 19 -26.90 -13.04 -17.73
CA SER A 19 -27.55 -12.38 -18.88
C SER A 19 -26.61 -11.41 -19.59
N LEU A 20 -26.85 -11.16 -20.88
CA LEU A 20 -26.10 -10.18 -21.67
C LEU A 20 -26.14 -8.78 -21.01
N ALA A 21 -27.31 -8.38 -20.49
CA ALA A 21 -27.49 -7.09 -19.82
C ALA A 21 -26.64 -6.96 -18.56
N GLN A 22 -26.60 -8.00 -17.72
CA GLN A 22 -25.75 -8.03 -16.52
C GLN A 22 -24.26 -7.97 -16.88
N ARG A 23 -23.83 -8.76 -17.87
CA ARG A 23 -22.44 -8.75 -18.34
C ARG A 23 -22.02 -7.39 -18.88
N LEU A 24 -22.86 -6.77 -19.71
CA LEU A 24 -22.63 -5.41 -20.21
C LEU A 24 -22.58 -4.39 -19.07
N THR A 25 -23.43 -4.54 -18.04
CA THR A 25 -23.42 -3.65 -16.88
C THR A 25 -22.08 -3.72 -16.13
N ILE A 26 -21.58 -4.92 -15.84
CA ILE A 26 -20.30 -5.13 -15.14
C ILE A 26 -19.13 -4.52 -15.93
N ILE A 27 -19.13 -4.66 -17.26
CA ILE A 27 -18.04 -4.16 -18.12
C ILE A 27 -18.12 -2.65 -18.35
N LEU A 28 -19.33 -2.12 -18.61
CA LEU A 28 -19.51 -0.73 -18.99
C LEU A 28 -19.47 0.22 -17.79
N LEU A 29 -19.86 -0.22 -16.59
CA LEU A 29 -19.93 0.67 -15.43
C LEU A 29 -18.57 1.32 -15.08
N PRO A 30 -17.42 0.60 -15.04
CA PRO A 30 -16.13 1.22 -14.82
C PRO A 30 -15.73 2.18 -15.95
N VAL A 31 -16.05 1.86 -17.20
CA VAL A 31 -15.71 2.67 -18.39
C VAL A 31 -16.51 3.98 -18.41
N VAL A 32 -17.82 3.89 -18.18
CA VAL A 32 -18.70 5.06 -18.09
C VAL A 32 -18.28 5.93 -16.92
N THR A 33 -17.95 5.35 -15.77
CA THR A 33 -17.47 6.09 -14.61
C THR A 33 -16.16 6.82 -14.90
N LEU A 34 -15.18 6.17 -15.55
CA LEU A 34 -13.95 6.81 -15.97
C LEU A 34 -14.22 8.02 -16.89
N PHE A 35 -15.12 7.86 -17.86
CA PHE A 35 -15.53 8.96 -18.74
C PHE A 35 -16.17 10.11 -17.96
N LEU A 36 -17.07 9.82 -17.02
CA LEU A 36 -17.70 10.82 -16.16
C LEU A 36 -16.68 11.56 -15.29
N ILE A 37 -15.73 10.85 -14.69
CA ILE A 37 -14.64 11.44 -13.90
C ILE A 37 -13.81 12.37 -14.78
N PHE A 38 -13.47 11.94 -16.00
CA PHE A 38 -12.72 12.76 -16.94
C PHE A 38 -13.47 14.04 -17.31
N VAL A 39 -14.76 13.93 -17.65
CA VAL A 39 -15.64 15.08 -17.94
C VAL A 39 -15.72 16.03 -16.75
N LEU A 40 -15.89 15.49 -15.54
CA LEU A 40 -15.99 16.28 -14.32
C LEU A 40 -14.70 17.07 -14.06
N LEU A 41 -13.54 16.40 -14.12
CA LEU A 41 -12.24 17.02 -13.85
C LEU A 41 -11.71 17.92 -14.98
N ARG A 42 -12.26 17.83 -16.19
CA ARG A 42 -11.78 18.61 -17.34
C ARG A 42 -12.72 19.73 -17.75
N TRP A 43 -14.03 19.52 -17.67
CA TRP A 43 -15.02 20.46 -18.18
C TRP A 43 -15.83 21.12 -17.08
N ILE A 44 -16.27 20.37 -16.08
CA ILE A 44 -17.10 20.92 -15.00
C ILE A 44 -16.24 21.66 -13.97
N TRP A 45 -15.10 21.07 -13.61
CA TRP A 45 -14.19 21.61 -12.61
C TRP A 45 -12.81 21.89 -13.22
N PRO A 46 -12.68 22.89 -14.11
CA PRO A 46 -11.38 23.21 -14.71
C PRO A 46 -10.41 23.75 -13.66
N VAL A 47 -9.13 23.42 -13.83
CA VAL A 47 -8.04 23.85 -12.94
C VAL A 47 -8.00 25.38 -12.88
N PRO A 48 -8.05 26.02 -11.71
CA PRO A 48 -7.88 27.46 -11.58
C PRO A 48 -6.54 27.90 -12.18
N GLN A 49 -6.57 28.79 -13.17
CA GLN A 49 -5.39 29.22 -13.96
C GLN A 49 -4.27 29.92 -13.15
N GLY A 50 -4.39 30.06 -11.83
CA GLY A 50 -3.39 30.70 -10.95
C GLY A 50 -2.66 29.76 -9.97
N GLN A 51 -3.00 28.47 -9.91
CA GLN A 51 -2.38 27.48 -9.00
C GLN A 51 -1.68 26.33 -9.72
N ALA A 52 -1.38 26.50 -11.00
CA ALA A 52 -0.43 25.61 -11.66
C ALA A 52 0.94 25.80 -10.97
N LEU A 53 1.31 24.86 -10.09
CA LEU A 53 2.70 24.65 -9.73
C LEU A 53 3.54 24.68 -11.02
N PRO A 54 4.72 25.32 -11.01
CA PRO A 54 5.49 25.55 -12.21
C PRO A 54 5.64 24.22 -12.95
N LYS A 55 5.11 24.16 -14.18
CA LYS A 55 5.41 23.09 -15.12
C LYS A 55 6.92 22.90 -15.08
N PHE A 56 7.35 21.66 -14.81
CA PHE A 56 8.70 21.13 -15.00
C PHE A 56 9.53 22.03 -15.91
N ALA A 57 10.24 22.99 -15.32
CA ALA A 57 11.25 23.75 -16.03
C ALA A 57 12.45 22.80 -16.11
N GLY A 58 12.76 22.36 -17.33
CA GLY A 58 13.97 21.59 -17.61
C GLY A 58 15.23 22.30 -17.09
N PRO A 59 16.36 21.59 -17.01
CA PRO A 59 17.55 22.08 -16.33
C PRO A 59 18.06 23.35 -17.01
N LYS A 60 17.97 24.49 -16.33
CA LYS A 60 18.81 25.64 -16.66
C LYS A 60 20.17 25.41 -16.03
N TYR A 61 21.05 24.75 -16.79
CA TYR A 61 22.48 24.77 -16.54
C TYR A 61 22.99 26.21 -16.58
N GLY A 62 23.76 26.61 -15.57
CA GLY A 62 24.59 27.82 -15.58
C GLY A 62 23.87 29.13 -15.27
N ALA A 63 23.81 29.49 -13.98
CA ALA A 63 23.87 30.88 -13.51
C ALA A 63 24.24 30.87 -12.02
N THR A 64 25.51 31.08 -11.73
CA THR A 64 25.98 31.58 -10.44
C THR A 64 25.45 33.00 -10.26
N ASP A 65 24.54 33.20 -9.32
CA ASP A 65 24.35 34.52 -8.71
C ASP A 65 24.47 34.36 -7.19
N GLU A 66 25.68 34.65 -6.72
CA GLU A 66 25.93 35.01 -5.34
C GLU A 66 25.15 36.30 -4.98
N LYS A 67 24.86 36.41 -3.68
CA LYS A 67 24.32 37.58 -2.97
C LYS A 67 22.82 37.80 -3.09
N LEU A 68 22.06 37.06 -2.29
CA LEU A 68 21.04 37.69 -1.44
C LEU A 68 21.11 37.10 -0.03
N SER A 69 21.43 38.01 0.87
CA SER A 69 21.78 37.87 2.28
C SER A 69 20.74 37.13 3.13
N LEU A 70 21.27 36.21 3.94
CA LEU A 70 20.86 35.88 5.30
C LEU A 70 19.91 36.92 5.93
N THR A 71 18.62 36.60 5.95
CA THR A 71 17.72 37.05 7.00
C THR A 71 16.91 35.84 7.44
N SER A 72 17.26 35.34 8.62
CA SER A 72 16.55 34.28 9.32
C SER A 72 15.15 34.78 9.68
N ILE A 73 14.18 34.57 8.80
CA ILE A 73 12.78 34.57 9.20
C ILE A 73 12.60 33.27 9.99
N LYS A 74 12.60 33.36 11.33
CA LYS A 74 11.98 32.36 12.21
C LYS A 74 10.53 32.22 11.75
N LYS A 75 10.29 31.38 10.76
CA LYS A 75 8.96 30.92 10.40
C LYS A 75 8.52 30.08 11.57
N GLU A 76 7.53 30.53 12.34
CA GLU A 76 6.81 29.66 13.26
C GLU A 76 6.51 28.37 12.49
N LYS A 77 6.95 27.22 13.02
CA LYS A 77 6.64 25.91 12.43
C LYS A 77 5.12 25.77 12.48
N SER A 78 4.44 26.22 11.43
CA SER A 78 3.06 25.82 11.18
C SER A 78 3.04 24.30 11.17
N SER A 79 2.06 23.67 11.79
CA SER A 79 1.90 22.21 11.87
C SER A 79 1.73 21.49 10.51
N LEU A 80 1.95 22.22 9.42
CA LEU A 80 1.95 21.82 8.03
C LEU A 80 3.34 21.29 7.70
N CYS A 81 3.46 19.99 7.45
CA CYS A 81 4.63 19.41 6.81
C CYS A 81 4.26 19.17 5.36
N GLU A 82 4.94 19.87 4.45
CA GLU A 82 4.68 19.76 3.01
C GLU A 82 5.47 18.60 2.39
N GLU A 83 5.00 18.07 1.25
CA GLU A 83 5.69 16.97 0.55
C GLU A 83 7.16 17.32 0.26
N GLY A 84 8.09 16.46 0.69
CA GLY A 84 9.53 16.65 0.49
C GLY A 84 10.21 17.62 1.47
N GLU A 85 9.52 18.08 2.53
CA GLU A 85 10.13 18.83 3.63
C GLU A 85 10.74 17.87 4.67
N VAL A 86 12.00 18.08 5.05
CA VAL A 86 12.71 17.22 6.02
C VAL A 86 12.17 17.50 7.44
N ALA A 87 11.63 16.47 8.10
CA ALA A 87 11.03 16.61 9.43
C ALA A 87 12.02 16.46 10.60
N GLY A 88 13.16 15.76 10.40
CA GLY A 88 14.20 15.55 11.39
C GLY A 88 15.35 14.65 10.91
N ASP A 89 16.30 14.34 11.80
CA ASP A 89 17.54 13.59 11.51
C ASP A 89 17.69 12.32 12.37
N TYR A 90 18.46 11.34 11.90
CA TYR A 90 18.62 10.01 12.53
C TYR A 90 19.69 9.94 13.65
N GLU A 91 19.75 10.94 14.53
CA GLU A 91 20.83 11.03 15.53
C GLU A 91 20.62 10.13 16.75
N ASP A 92 19.37 9.76 17.08
CA ASP A 92 19.07 8.95 18.27
C ASP A 92 19.63 7.52 18.21
N SER A 93 20.03 6.98 19.38
CA SER A 93 20.44 5.57 19.51
C SER A 93 19.30 4.62 19.21
N TRP A 94 19.58 3.57 18.43
CA TRP A 94 18.58 2.59 17.97
C TRP A 94 17.84 1.86 19.11
N VAL A 95 18.45 1.78 20.29
CA VAL A 95 17.86 1.15 21.49
C VAL A 95 16.66 1.97 22.02
N ASN A 96 16.66 3.28 21.77
CA ASN A 96 15.60 4.21 22.19
C ASN A 96 14.62 4.54 21.06
N THR A 97 14.79 3.95 19.88
CA THR A 97 13.91 4.18 18.72
C THR A 97 12.96 3.00 18.50
N PHE A 98 12.11 3.13 17.48
CA PHE A 98 11.21 2.06 17.04
C PHE A 98 11.96 0.79 16.62
N ASP A 99 13.23 0.87 16.27
CA ASP A 99 14.03 -0.27 15.81
C ASP A 99 14.15 -1.36 16.89
N MET A 100 14.34 -0.97 18.16
CA MET A 100 14.34 -1.90 19.28
C MET A 100 12.97 -2.52 19.54
N VAL A 101 11.90 -1.70 19.46
CA VAL A 101 10.52 -2.18 19.59
C VAL A 101 10.20 -3.20 18.49
N PHE A 102 10.68 -2.93 17.27
CA PHE A 102 10.46 -3.81 16.14
C PHE A 102 11.23 -5.13 16.27
N LEU A 103 12.45 -5.12 16.79
CA LEU A 103 13.19 -6.34 17.14
C LEU A 103 12.42 -7.21 18.13
N ILE A 104 11.95 -6.61 19.24
CA ILE A 104 11.17 -7.34 20.25
C ILE A 104 9.89 -7.92 19.63
N PHE A 105 9.18 -7.12 18.82
CA PHE A 105 7.99 -7.58 18.11
C PHE A 105 8.28 -8.78 17.20
N MET A 106 9.36 -8.75 16.41
CA MET A 106 9.73 -9.87 15.53
C MET A 106 10.05 -11.15 16.31
N LEU A 107 10.73 -11.04 17.46
CA LEU A 107 11.02 -12.19 18.33
C LEU A 107 9.74 -12.78 18.93
N LEU A 108 8.82 -11.93 19.38
CA LEU A 108 7.51 -12.38 19.89
C LEU A 108 6.67 -13.01 18.77
N TYR A 109 6.65 -12.42 17.58
CA TYR A 109 5.92 -12.96 16.44
C TYR A 109 6.48 -14.33 16.04
N LEU A 110 7.80 -14.49 15.99
CA LEU A 110 8.45 -15.78 15.75
C LEU A 110 8.03 -16.82 16.79
N ALA A 111 8.08 -16.47 18.09
CA ALA A 111 7.70 -17.39 19.16
C ALA A 111 6.24 -17.84 19.03
N VAL A 112 5.31 -16.91 18.75
CA VAL A 112 3.90 -17.23 18.51
C VAL A 112 3.75 -18.14 17.30
N MET A 113 4.42 -17.83 16.18
CA MET A 113 4.33 -18.66 14.97
C MET A 113 4.89 -20.06 15.18
N VAL A 114 5.99 -20.22 15.90
CA VAL A 114 6.55 -21.53 16.26
C VAL A 114 5.56 -22.33 17.11
N VAL A 115 4.97 -21.70 18.14
CA VAL A 115 3.98 -22.35 19.02
C VAL A 115 2.74 -22.77 18.23
N LEU A 116 2.17 -21.87 17.42
CA LEU A 116 1.00 -22.18 16.59
C LEU A 116 1.30 -23.29 15.58
N THR A 117 2.48 -23.26 14.96
CA THR A 117 2.88 -24.30 14.00
C THR A 117 3.02 -25.65 14.67
N TYR A 118 3.60 -25.69 15.88
CA TYR A 118 3.73 -26.93 16.64
C TYR A 118 2.38 -27.59 16.96
N TYR A 119 1.36 -26.80 17.32
CA TYR A 119 0.05 -27.32 17.68
C TYR A 119 -0.86 -27.61 16.48
N PHE A 120 -0.83 -26.78 15.44
CA PHE A 120 -1.81 -26.85 14.34
C PHE A 120 -1.27 -27.51 13.06
N SER A 121 0.02 -27.40 12.77
CA SER A 121 0.63 -27.91 11.53
C SER A 121 2.11 -28.28 11.72
N PRO A 122 2.43 -29.27 12.57
CA PRO A 122 3.81 -29.65 12.85
C PRO A 122 4.58 -30.12 11.60
N GLU A 123 3.87 -30.57 10.57
CA GLU A 123 4.41 -30.96 9.27
C GLU A 123 5.22 -29.86 8.58
N TYR A 124 4.91 -28.57 8.84
CA TYR A 124 5.64 -27.45 8.24
C TYR A 124 7.11 -27.40 8.67
N PHE A 125 7.46 -27.92 9.86
CA PHE A 125 8.86 -27.96 10.29
C PHE A 125 9.70 -28.94 9.48
N THR A 126 9.08 -30.02 9.01
CA THR A 126 9.76 -31.08 8.27
C THR A 126 9.72 -30.91 6.76
N ASP A 127 8.79 -30.11 6.24
CA ASP A 127 8.62 -29.91 4.82
C ASP A 127 9.54 -28.79 4.27
N PRO A 128 10.60 -29.11 3.51
CA PRO A 128 11.51 -28.10 2.96
C PRO A 128 10.83 -27.24 1.88
N THR A 129 9.83 -27.77 1.17
CA THR A 129 9.11 -27.04 0.14
C THR A 129 8.33 -25.88 0.74
N PHE A 130 7.79 -26.03 1.95
CA PHE A 130 7.13 -24.93 2.66
C PHE A 130 8.05 -23.70 2.82
N TRP A 131 9.28 -23.92 3.31
CA TRP A 131 10.25 -22.86 3.56
C TRP A 131 10.82 -22.28 2.26
N LEU A 132 11.09 -23.14 1.28
CA LEU A 132 11.54 -22.71 -0.04
C LEU A 132 10.54 -21.79 -0.73
N MET A 133 9.24 -21.95 -0.49
CA MET A 133 8.21 -21.06 -1.04
C MET A 133 8.15 -19.68 -0.37
N GLN A 134 8.78 -19.49 0.81
CA GLN A 134 8.85 -18.18 1.45
C GLN A 134 10.05 -17.34 0.95
N LEU A 135 11.14 -17.99 0.53
CA LEU A 135 12.35 -17.30 0.07
C LEU A 135 12.11 -16.40 -1.16
N PRO A 136 11.37 -16.82 -2.20
CA PRO A 136 11.01 -15.94 -3.31
C PRO A 136 10.30 -14.67 -2.87
N LYS A 137 9.43 -14.74 -1.85
CA LYS A 137 8.70 -13.56 -1.35
C LYS A 137 9.67 -12.53 -0.77
N LEU A 138 10.58 -12.98 0.09
CA LEU A 138 11.63 -12.14 0.66
C LEU A 138 12.58 -11.62 -0.44
N GLY A 139 13.00 -12.48 -1.37
CA GLY A 139 13.88 -12.12 -2.47
C GLY A 139 13.29 -11.05 -3.38
N CYS A 140 12.02 -11.17 -3.78
CA CYS A 140 11.32 -10.15 -4.56
C CYS A 140 11.20 -8.83 -3.80
N MET A 141 10.87 -8.88 -2.50
CA MET A 141 10.80 -7.69 -1.65
C MET A 141 12.13 -6.94 -1.54
N MET A 142 13.23 -7.67 -1.36
CA MET A 142 14.58 -7.10 -1.31
C MET A 142 15.05 -6.60 -2.68
N LEU A 143 14.64 -7.24 -3.77
CA LEU A 143 14.97 -6.80 -5.12
C LEU A 143 14.28 -5.48 -5.47
N VAL A 144 12.99 -5.34 -5.14
CA VAL A 144 12.24 -4.11 -5.38
C VAL A 144 12.81 -2.93 -4.60
N SER A 145 13.12 -3.13 -3.30
CA SER A 145 13.75 -2.09 -2.48
C SER A 145 15.15 -1.74 -2.99
N LEU A 146 15.92 -2.72 -3.47
CA LEU A 146 17.24 -2.50 -4.03
C LEU A 146 17.17 -1.66 -5.32
N ILE A 147 16.30 -2.03 -6.25
CA ILE A 147 16.09 -1.28 -7.50
C ILE A 147 15.63 0.15 -7.18
N GLY A 148 14.68 0.30 -6.26
CA GLY A 148 14.23 1.63 -5.80
C GLY A 148 15.37 2.44 -5.20
N GLY A 149 16.24 1.79 -4.41
CA GLY A 149 17.42 2.40 -3.81
C GLY A 149 18.43 2.89 -4.82
N ILE A 150 18.71 2.07 -5.85
CA ILE A 150 19.58 2.43 -6.97
C ILE A 150 19.03 3.64 -7.70
N ILE A 151 17.73 3.64 -8.03
CA ILE A 151 17.06 4.79 -8.66
C ILE A 151 17.23 6.04 -7.79
N CYS A 152 16.96 5.96 -6.49
CA CYS A 152 17.15 7.10 -5.59
C CYS A 152 18.58 7.63 -5.60
N ARG A 153 19.60 6.74 -5.57
CA ARG A 153 21.01 7.16 -5.62
C ARG A 153 21.42 7.78 -6.96
N CYS A 154 20.77 7.41 -8.06
CA CYS A 154 21.02 8.03 -9.35
C CYS A 154 20.55 9.50 -9.40
N PHE A 155 19.54 9.86 -8.58
CA PHE A 155 18.92 11.20 -8.63
C PHE A 155 19.17 12.06 -7.38
N CYS A 156 19.64 11.49 -6.29
CA CYS A 156 19.82 12.21 -5.02
C CYS A 156 21.22 11.99 -4.43
N THR A 157 21.78 13.04 -3.85
CA THR A 157 23.04 12.97 -3.10
C THR A 157 22.84 12.28 -1.76
N VAL A 158 23.89 11.71 -1.20
CA VAL A 158 23.86 11.05 0.12
C VAL A 158 24.77 11.76 1.11
N ASP A 159 24.46 11.66 2.40
CA ASP A 159 25.31 12.12 3.49
C ASP A 159 26.45 11.11 3.80
N ASP A 160 27.31 11.45 4.75
CA ASP A 160 28.45 10.62 5.17
C ASP A 160 28.02 9.26 5.75
N LYS A 161 26.80 9.18 6.30
CA LYS A 161 26.21 7.93 6.84
C LYS A 161 25.51 7.11 5.75
N GLY A 162 25.27 7.68 4.56
CA GLY A 162 24.65 7.05 3.40
C GLY A 162 23.16 7.35 3.19
N TYR A 163 22.54 8.18 4.03
CA TYR A 163 21.15 8.63 3.89
C TYR A 163 20.99 9.65 2.77
N ILE A 164 19.84 9.66 2.11
CA ILE A 164 19.58 10.61 1.03
C ILE A 164 19.43 12.04 1.55
N ILE A 165 19.96 13.00 0.80
CA ILE A 165 19.68 14.42 0.98
C ILE A 165 18.72 14.85 -0.13
N THR A 166 17.47 15.10 0.23
CA THR A 166 16.44 15.60 -0.71
C THR A 166 15.82 16.87 -0.17
N ASN A 167 15.60 17.83 -1.07
CA ASN A 167 14.85 19.04 -0.80
C ASN A 167 13.52 19.02 -1.55
N LYS A 168 12.60 19.91 -1.20
CA LYS A 168 11.32 20.12 -1.91
C LYS A 168 11.46 20.33 -3.43
N ASN A 169 12.60 20.85 -3.87
CA ASN A 169 12.93 21.10 -5.27
C ASN A 169 13.68 19.94 -5.95
N SER A 170 13.87 18.80 -5.27
CA SER A 170 14.52 17.62 -5.85
C SER A 170 13.75 17.12 -7.07
N ALA A 171 14.47 16.81 -8.14
CA ALA A 171 13.87 16.29 -9.37
C ALA A 171 13.17 14.93 -9.14
N PHE A 172 13.65 14.17 -8.16
CA PHE A 172 13.09 12.87 -7.79
C PHE A 172 12.49 12.93 -6.38
N LYS A 173 11.26 12.41 -6.25
CA LYS A 173 10.55 12.24 -4.98
C LYS A 173 10.60 10.78 -4.55
N VAL A 174 11.15 10.52 -3.36
CA VAL A 174 11.26 9.16 -2.76
C VAL A 174 9.88 8.51 -2.55
N ASN A 175 8.81 9.31 -2.55
CA ASN A 175 7.41 8.86 -2.50
C ASN A 175 7.11 7.77 -3.54
N TYR A 176 7.67 7.87 -4.75
CA TYR A 176 7.45 6.89 -5.81
C TYR A 176 8.03 5.51 -5.45
N THR A 177 9.29 5.45 -5.03
CA THR A 177 9.98 4.20 -4.67
C THR A 177 9.42 3.57 -3.41
N ARG A 178 8.99 4.39 -2.45
CA ARG A 178 8.31 3.92 -1.24
C ARG A 178 7.02 3.17 -1.57
N LYS A 179 6.20 3.71 -2.48
CA LYS A 179 4.95 3.08 -2.89
C LYS A 179 5.17 1.82 -3.75
N LEU A 180 6.29 1.70 -4.46
CA LEU A 180 6.68 0.42 -5.10
C LEU A 180 6.91 -0.69 -4.06
N GLN A 181 7.54 -0.37 -2.92
CA GLN A 181 7.73 -1.34 -1.84
C GLN A 181 6.39 -1.74 -1.20
N HIS A 182 5.52 -0.77 -0.98
CA HIS A 182 4.16 -1.02 -0.48
C HIS A 182 3.40 -1.96 -1.43
N PHE A 183 3.41 -1.67 -2.73
CA PHE A 183 2.81 -2.53 -3.76
C PHE A 183 3.41 -3.94 -3.74
N ALA A 184 4.74 -4.07 -3.66
CA ALA A 184 5.41 -5.37 -3.60
C ALA A 184 5.01 -6.17 -2.35
N ALA A 185 4.90 -5.53 -1.18
CA ALA A 185 4.54 -6.19 0.08
C ALA A 185 3.20 -6.93 -0.01
N TYR A 186 2.24 -6.37 -0.74
CA TYR A 186 0.90 -6.94 -0.87
C TYR A 186 0.71 -7.81 -2.12
N MET A 187 1.38 -7.49 -3.23
CA MET A 187 1.20 -8.23 -4.49
C MET A 187 2.06 -9.49 -4.59
N VAL A 188 3.28 -9.48 -4.02
CA VAL A 188 4.20 -10.63 -4.10
C VAL A 188 3.59 -11.89 -3.48
N PRO A 189 2.96 -11.86 -2.29
CA PRO A 189 2.28 -13.03 -1.74
C PRO A 189 1.13 -13.58 -2.60
N LEU A 190 0.55 -12.77 -3.49
CA LEU A 190 -0.55 -13.17 -4.36
C LEU A 190 -0.08 -13.85 -5.64
N VAL A 191 0.99 -13.33 -6.23
CA VAL A 191 1.56 -13.89 -7.46
C VAL A 191 2.27 -15.22 -7.16
N ILE A 192 2.93 -15.30 -6.00
CA ILE A 192 3.63 -16.50 -5.56
C ILE A 192 2.65 -17.39 -4.79
N LYS A 193 1.83 -18.13 -5.53
CA LYS A 193 0.85 -19.08 -4.96
C LYS A 193 1.59 -20.22 -4.26
N SER A 194 1.36 -20.38 -2.95
CA SER A 194 1.77 -21.58 -2.22
C SER A 194 0.70 -22.66 -2.33
N ASN A 195 1.12 -23.92 -2.42
CA ASN A 195 0.23 -25.09 -2.26
C ASN A 195 -0.32 -25.20 -0.82
N TYR A 196 0.24 -24.42 0.10
CA TYR A 196 -0.21 -24.31 1.48
C TYR A 196 -1.29 -23.25 1.61
N HIS A 197 -2.45 -23.67 2.10
CA HIS A 197 -3.61 -22.82 2.33
C HIS A 197 -3.84 -22.59 3.82
N GLY A 198 -4.61 -21.55 4.12
CA GLY A 198 -5.02 -21.22 5.48
C GLY A 198 -4.30 -20.00 6.09
N PRO A 199 -4.73 -19.58 7.30
CA PRO A 199 -4.18 -18.43 8.01
C PRO A 199 -2.73 -18.64 8.46
N LEU A 200 -2.36 -19.85 8.91
CA LEU A 200 -1.01 -20.11 9.44
C LEU A 200 0.07 -19.98 8.35
N ALA A 201 -0.16 -20.54 7.17
CA ALA A 201 0.74 -20.39 6.02
C ALA A 201 0.85 -18.92 5.56
N LEU A 202 -0.24 -18.15 5.66
CA LEU A 202 -0.21 -16.72 5.39
C LEU A 202 0.61 -15.96 6.45
N GLY A 203 0.42 -16.26 7.73
CA GLY A 203 1.17 -15.65 8.83
C GLY A 203 2.68 -15.87 8.70
N TRP A 204 3.12 -17.06 8.29
CA TRP A 204 4.54 -17.28 7.94
C TRP A 204 4.99 -16.43 6.76
N GLY A 205 4.16 -16.30 5.72
CA GLY A 205 4.43 -15.38 4.60
C GLY A 205 4.60 -13.93 5.07
N ASP A 206 3.71 -13.46 5.96
CA ASP A 206 3.75 -12.13 6.55
C ASP A 206 5.01 -11.91 7.39
N PHE A 207 5.41 -12.93 8.17
CA PHE A 207 6.67 -12.91 8.92
C PHE A 207 7.88 -12.74 8.00
N PHE A 208 7.95 -13.46 6.88
CA PHE A 208 9.05 -13.30 5.91
C PHE A 208 9.02 -11.94 5.20
N THR A 209 7.84 -11.41 4.89
CA THR A 209 7.72 -10.04 4.37
C THR A 209 8.25 -9.02 5.37
N MET A 210 7.93 -9.19 6.65
CA MET A 210 8.42 -8.34 7.75
C MET A 210 9.93 -8.50 7.99
N LEU A 211 10.50 -9.69 7.75
CA LEU A 211 11.95 -9.92 7.81
C LEU A 211 12.71 -9.04 6.80
N GLY A 212 12.11 -8.76 5.64
CA GLY A 212 12.67 -7.83 4.65
C GLY A 212 12.78 -6.39 5.16
N PHE A 213 11.91 -5.98 6.09
CA PHE A 213 12.03 -4.69 6.78
C PHE A 213 12.93 -4.78 8.01
N PHE A 214 13.01 -5.94 8.67
CA PHE A 214 13.86 -6.17 9.83
C PHE A 214 15.34 -5.95 9.52
N VAL A 215 15.81 -6.36 8.34
CA VAL A 215 17.20 -6.10 7.92
C VAL A 215 17.51 -4.61 7.69
N LEU A 216 16.51 -3.72 7.74
CA LEU A 216 16.65 -2.28 7.53
C LEU A 216 16.73 -1.47 8.83
N ILE A 217 16.68 -2.12 10.02
CA ILE A 217 16.90 -1.41 11.29
C ILE A 217 18.29 -0.78 11.33
N LYS A 218 18.44 0.33 12.06
CA LYS A 218 19.67 1.14 12.14
C LYS A 218 20.97 0.33 12.25
N PRO A 219 21.12 -0.66 13.16
CA PRO A 219 22.38 -1.41 13.27
C PRO A 219 22.73 -2.25 12.03
N PHE A 220 21.75 -2.75 11.28
CA PHE A 220 22.05 -3.51 10.05
C PHE A 220 22.25 -2.59 8.85
N ARG A 221 21.42 -1.56 8.71
CA ARG A 221 21.51 -0.64 7.56
C ARG A 221 22.75 0.22 7.56
N GLU A 222 23.23 0.70 8.71
CA GLU A 222 24.43 1.56 8.77
C GLU A 222 25.72 0.75 8.63
N ASN A 223 25.70 -0.54 8.97
CA ASN A 223 26.87 -1.42 8.85
C ASN A 223 27.07 -1.99 7.44
N MET A 224 26.01 -2.11 6.63
CA MET A 224 26.08 -2.68 5.29
C MET A 224 25.46 -1.76 4.24
N SER A 225 26.27 -1.33 3.28
CA SER A 225 25.84 -0.44 2.19
C SER A 225 24.66 -0.99 1.38
N PHE A 226 24.55 -2.31 1.28
CA PHE A 226 23.44 -3.01 0.64
C PHE A 226 22.08 -2.73 1.31
N PHE A 227 22.02 -2.74 2.64
CA PHE A 227 20.79 -2.46 3.39
C PHE A 227 20.52 -0.95 3.47
N MET A 228 21.55 -0.11 3.55
CA MET A 228 21.37 1.34 3.43
C MET A 228 20.77 1.73 2.07
N LEU A 229 21.23 1.10 0.99
CA LEU A 229 20.71 1.33 -0.35
C LEU A 229 19.22 0.98 -0.44
N GLN A 230 18.79 -0.13 0.16
CA GLN A 230 17.38 -0.49 0.23
C GLN A 230 16.57 0.52 1.08
N PHE A 231 17.11 0.93 2.22
CA PHE A 231 16.45 1.91 3.10
C PHE A 231 16.20 3.25 2.40
N ASN A 232 17.16 3.68 1.57
CA ASN A 232 17.06 4.88 0.74
C ASN A 232 15.86 4.87 -0.23
N SER A 233 15.32 3.70 -0.61
CA SER A 233 14.10 3.61 -1.40
C SER A 233 12.83 4.01 -0.61
N LEU A 234 12.90 3.95 0.73
CA LEU A 234 11.79 4.10 1.66
C LEU A 234 11.84 5.40 2.45
N ASP A 235 13.02 6.01 2.55
CA ASP A 235 13.31 7.14 3.43
C ASP A 235 12.70 8.46 2.95
N ARG A 236 11.40 8.61 3.25
CA ARG A 236 10.64 9.81 2.96
C ARG A 236 11.05 10.96 3.90
N PRO A 237 11.43 12.14 3.37
CA PRO A 237 11.94 13.26 4.18
C PRO A 237 11.03 13.72 5.32
N GLU A 238 9.73 13.78 5.05
CA GLU A 238 8.70 14.21 5.99
C GLU A 238 8.39 13.18 7.09
N ASP A 239 8.84 11.94 6.91
CA ASP A 239 8.64 10.86 7.89
C ASP A 239 9.84 10.71 8.84
N ARG A 240 10.95 11.42 8.60
CA ARG A 240 12.17 11.34 9.43
C ARG A 240 11.96 11.90 10.85
N PRO A 241 12.58 11.31 11.88
CA PRO A 241 13.40 10.08 11.89
C PRO A 241 12.58 8.80 12.07
N HIS A 242 11.26 8.85 11.90
CA HIS A 242 10.34 7.78 12.23
C HIS A 242 9.87 6.97 11.00
N THR A 243 10.62 7.00 9.90
CA THR A 243 10.27 6.31 8.63
C THR A 243 9.87 4.86 8.84
N LEU A 244 10.69 4.04 9.51
CA LEU A 244 10.35 2.62 9.75
C LEU A 244 9.11 2.46 10.63
N LYS A 245 8.94 3.31 11.65
CA LYS A 245 7.75 3.30 12.50
C LYS A 245 6.49 3.54 11.67
N TRP A 246 6.49 4.54 10.80
CA TRP A 246 5.34 4.89 9.99
C TRP A 246 5.03 3.81 8.94
N ILE A 247 6.06 3.26 8.30
CA ILE A 247 5.88 2.19 7.31
C ILE A 247 5.38 0.91 7.98
N ILE A 248 6.02 0.47 9.05
CA ILE A 248 5.75 -0.83 9.64
C ILE A 248 4.53 -0.76 10.57
N ALA A 249 4.57 0.08 11.60
CA ALA A 249 3.50 0.14 12.58
C ALA A 249 2.28 0.94 12.10
N GLY A 250 2.46 1.89 11.18
CA GLY A 250 1.35 2.65 10.60
C GLY A 250 0.62 1.90 9.49
N ASN A 251 1.34 1.10 8.69
CA ASN A 251 0.82 0.61 7.42
C ASN A 251 0.95 -0.93 7.27
N ILE A 252 2.19 -1.46 7.14
CA ILE A 252 2.41 -2.86 6.76
C ILE A 252 1.92 -3.85 7.82
N ALA A 253 2.37 -3.74 9.07
CA ALA A 253 2.02 -4.73 10.09
C ALA A 253 0.50 -4.77 10.37
N PRO A 254 -0.18 -3.63 10.61
CA PRO A 254 -1.63 -3.63 10.73
C PRO A 254 -2.33 -4.22 9.50
N GLY A 255 -1.90 -3.85 8.29
CA GLY A 255 -2.50 -4.34 7.05
C GLY A 255 -2.40 -5.86 6.92
N LEU A 256 -1.22 -6.44 7.17
CA LEU A 256 -1.03 -7.90 7.13
C LEU A 256 -1.92 -8.63 8.17
N PHE A 257 -2.02 -8.13 9.40
CA PHE A 257 -2.90 -8.73 10.41
C PHE A 257 -4.39 -8.60 10.08
N ILE A 258 -4.81 -7.47 9.51
CA ILE A 258 -6.19 -7.27 9.05
C ILE A 258 -6.51 -8.23 7.89
N LEU A 259 -5.58 -8.43 6.96
CA LEU A 259 -5.73 -9.41 5.88
C LEU A 259 -5.83 -10.84 6.42
N LEU A 260 -5.01 -11.19 7.42
CA LEU A 260 -5.08 -12.49 8.08
C LEU A 260 -6.45 -12.71 8.72
N PHE A 261 -6.98 -11.69 9.40
CA PHE A 261 -8.32 -11.70 10.00
C PHE A 261 -9.41 -11.88 8.94
N PHE A 262 -9.42 -11.08 7.86
CA PHE A 262 -10.44 -11.22 6.83
C PHE A 262 -10.33 -12.53 6.06
N LYS A 263 -9.12 -13.00 5.76
CA LYS A 263 -8.94 -14.32 5.13
C LYS A 263 -9.52 -15.44 6.00
N TRP A 264 -9.34 -15.36 7.32
CA TRP A 264 -9.98 -16.28 8.25
C TRP A 264 -11.50 -16.11 8.27
N LEU A 265 -12.01 -14.86 8.29
CA LEU A 265 -13.44 -14.54 8.34
C LEU A 265 -14.21 -14.97 7.08
N PHE A 266 -13.63 -14.80 5.90
CA PHE A 266 -14.26 -15.17 4.62
C PHE A 266 -14.21 -16.68 4.34
N GLY A 267 -13.35 -17.44 5.04
CA GLY A 267 -13.27 -18.90 4.91
C GLY A 267 -13.19 -19.38 3.46
N GLU A 268 -14.20 -20.12 3.00
CA GLU A 268 -14.31 -20.66 1.63
C GLU A 268 -14.45 -19.56 0.56
N GLN A 269 -14.98 -18.38 0.91
CA GLN A 269 -15.03 -17.20 0.03
C GLN A 269 -13.72 -16.39 0.04
N GLY A 270 -12.60 -17.00 0.48
CA GLY A 270 -11.31 -16.34 0.64
C GLY A 270 -10.79 -15.62 -0.62
N ALA A 271 -11.28 -15.97 -1.81
CA ALA A 271 -10.97 -15.28 -3.06
C ALA A 271 -11.42 -13.80 -3.04
N LEU A 272 -12.54 -13.48 -2.39
CA LEU A 272 -13.03 -12.10 -2.27
C LEU A 272 -12.11 -11.22 -1.42
N THR A 273 -11.31 -11.82 -0.52
CA THR A 273 -10.29 -11.08 0.24
C THR A 273 -9.23 -10.45 -0.68
N PHE A 274 -9.05 -10.96 -1.91
CA PHE A 274 -8.16 -10.32 -2.88
C PHE A 274 -8.64 -8.94 -3.33
N ILE A 275 -9.94 -8.66 -3.33
CA ILE A 275 -10.48 -7.32 -3.61
C ILE A 275 -9.89 -6.29 -2.64
N ILE A 276 -9.79 -6.65 -1.36
CA ILE A 276 -9.20 -5.80 -0.30
C ILE A 276 -7.75 -5.46 -0.65
N ILE A 277 -6.99 -6.48 -1.07
CA ILE A 277 -5.58 -6.34 -1.45
C ILE A 277 -5.43 -5.51 -2.73
N TYR A 278 -6.29 -5.71 -3.73
CA TYR A 278 -6.19 -4.97 -4.98
C TYR A 278 -6.56 -3.49 -4.83
N ILE A 279 -7.63 -3.17 -4.11
CA ILE A 279 -8.01 -1.78 -3.86
C ILE A 279 -6.92 -1.07 -3.03
N THR A 280 -6.38 -1.73 -2.01
CA THR A 280 -5.37 -1.10 -1.15
C THR A 280 -3.99 -1.08 -1.81
N GLY A 281 -3.49 -2.22 -2.27
CA GLY A 281 -2.16 -2.34 -2.86
C GLY A 281 -2.03 -1.66 -4.22
N ILE A 282 -3.05 -1.72 -5.08
CA ILE A 282 -3.03 -1.10 -6.42
C ILE A 282 -3.67 0.29 -6.37
N GLY A 283 -4.86 0.43 -5.82
CA GLY A 283 -5.57 1.70 -5.75
C GLY A 283 -4.82 2.75 -4.93
N ASP A 284 -4.64 2.52 -3.63
CA ASP A 284 -3.88 3.43 -2.76
C ASP A 284 -2.37 3.46 -3.09
N GLY A 285 -1.82 2.33 -3.58
CA GLY A 285 -0.46 2.27 -4.11
C GLY A 285 -0.19 3.26 -5.25
N LEU A 286 -1.13 3.41 -6.18
CA LEU A 286 -1.02 4.30 -7.34
C LEU A 286 -1.57 5.71 -7.09
N ALA A 287 -2.43 5.91 -6.08
CA ALA A 287 -3.04 7.20 -5.78
C ALA A 287 -2.02 8.32 -5.53
N GLU A 288 -0.97 8.03 -4.76
CA GLU A 288 0.12 8.99 -4.47
C GLU A 288 0.94 9.32 -5.73
N PRO A 289 1.50 8.34 -6.48
CA PRO A 289 2.18 8.60 -7.76
C PRO A 289 1.35 9.37 -8.77
N VAL A 290 0.07 8.98 -8.95
CA VAL A 290 -0.85 9.65 -9.88
C VAL A 290 -1.12 11.08 -9.42
N GLY A 291 -1.31 11.27 -8.12
CA GLY A 291 -1.51 12.58 -7.52
C GLY A 291 -0.30 13.50 -7.64
N ILE A 292 0.92 12.97 -7.61
CA ILE A 292 2.14 13.77 -7.80
C ILE A 292 2.31 14.13 -9.29
N ALA A 293 2.16 13.16 -10.19
CA ALA A 293 2.45 13.35 -11.61
C ALA A 293 1.34 14.12 -12.37
N TRP A 294 0.06 13.86 -12.05
CA TRP A 294 -1.08 14.42 -12.76
C TRP A 294 -2.07 15.17 -11.87
N GLY A 295 -1.88 15.19 -10.55
CA GLY A 295 -2.81 15.81 -9.61
C GLY A 295 -2.81 17.34 -9.71
N LYS A 296 -3.74 17.91 -10.47
CA LYS A 296 -3.89 19.36 -10.61
C LYS A 296 -4.90 19.92 -9.62
N HIS A 297 -5.87 19.12 -9.22
CA HIS A 297 -6.91 19.52 -8.27
C HIS A 297 -6.48 19.07 -6.88
N LYS A 298 -5.74 19.93 -6.18
CA LYS A 298 -5.31 19.66 -4.82
C LYS A 298 -6.38 20.08 -3.82
N TYR A 299 -6.59 19.27 -2.80
CA TYR A 299 -7.45 19.58 -1.67
C TYR A 299 -6.73 19.26 -0.36
N LYS A 300 -7.14 19.94 0.72
CA LYS A 300 -6.54 19.75 2.05
C LYS A 300 -7.51 18.98 2.93
N THR A 301 -7.05 17.87 3.50
CA THR A 301 -7.82 17.11 4.50
C THR A 301 -7.08 17.05 5.82
N ALA A 302 -7.84 17.11 6.91
CA ALA A 302 -7.35 16.68 8.21
C ALA A 302 -7.57 15.17 8.32
N GLY A 303 -6.58 14.45 8.82
CA GLY A 303 -6.78 13.03 9.13
C GLY A 303 -7.81 12.87 10.24
N CYS A 304 -8.58 11.77 10.21
CA CYS A 304 -9.42 11.36 11.33
C CYS A 304 -8.51 11.30 12.58
N PHE A 305 -8.79 12.10 13.61
CA PHE A 305 -7.98 12.20 14.84
C PHE A 305 -6.61 12.91 14.73
N SER A 306 -6.30 13.60 13.64
CA SER A 306 -5.09 14.43 13.54
C SER A 306 -5.41 15.89 13.23
N THR A 307 -4.73 16.81 13.92
CA THR A 307 -4.80 18.25 13.64
C THR A 307 -3.93 18.65 12.44
N ARG A 308 -3.09 17.75 11.94
CA ARG A 308 -2.24 17.98 10.76
C ARG A 308 -3.08 17.91 9.49
N LYS A 309 -2.88 18.91 8.62
CA LYS A 309 -3.52 18.97 7.31
C LYS A 309 -2.58 18.44 6.25
N TYR A 310 -3.08 17.52 5.42
CA TYR A 310 -2.35 16.91 4.32
C TYR A 310 -2.90 17.41 3.00
N THR A 311 -2.05 17.45 1.98
CA THR A 311 -2.45 17.79 0.62
C THR A 311 -2.69 16.50 -0.15
N ARG A 312 -3.90 16.34 -0.68
CA ARG A 312 -4.32 15.22 -1.53
C ARG A 312 -4.74 15.77 -2.90
N SER A 313 -5.01 14.88 -3.86
CA SER A 313 -5.48 15.26 -5.20
C SER A 313 -6.69 14.46 -5.61
N TRP A 314 -7.64 15.10 -6.28
CA TRP A 314 -8.82 14.42 -6.83
C TRP A 314 -8.43 13.32 -7.83
N GLU A 315 -7.35 13.52 -8.59
CA GLU A 315 -6.82 12.52 -9.52
C GLU A 315 -6.31 11.26 -8.79
N GLY A 316 -5.69 11.42 -7.63
CA GLY A 316 -5.27 10.31 -6.77
C GLY A 316 -6.46 9.55 -6.20
N SER A 317 -7.44 10.25 -5.63
CA SER A 317 -8.65 9.60 -5.07
C SER A 317 -9.53 8.97 -6.17
N ALA A 318 -9.52 9.51 -7.39
CA ALA A 318 -10.15 8.88 -8.55
C ALA A 318 -9.50 7.54 -8.92
N CYS A 319 -8.19 7.37 -8.69
CA CYS A 319 -7.51 6.09 -8.88
C CYS A 319 -8.05 5.02 -7.91
N VAL A 320 -8.21 5.37 -6.63
CA VAL A 320 -8.82 4.50 -5.60
C VAL A 320 -10.28 4.17 -5.94
N PHE A 321 -11.03 5.19 -6.37
CA PHE A 321 -12.42 5.00 -6.81
C PHE A 321 -12.53 4.00 -7.96
N LEU A 322 -11.72 4.17 -9.02
CA LEU A 322 -11.74 3.28 -10.17
C LEU A 322 -11.30 1.86 -9.83
N SER A 323 -10.33 1.69 -8.94
CA SER A 323 -9.95 0.36 -8.47
C SER A 323 -11.09 -0.32 -7.70
N GLY A 324 -11.84 0.43 -6.89
CA GLY A 324 -13.08 -0.06 -6.27
C GLY A 324 -14.19 -0.45 -7.26
N MET A 325 -14.17 0.06 -8.50
CA MET A 325 -15.10 -0.34 -9.57
C MET A 325 -14.61 -1.58 -10.32
N ILE A 326 -13.31 -1.60 -10.64
CA ILE A 326 -12.71 -2.60 -11.54
C ILE A 326 -12.54 -3.96 -10.84
N PHE A 327 -12.06 -4.00 -9.60
CA PHE A 327 -11.72 -5.27 -8.96
C PHE A 327 -12.94 -6.14 -8.61
N PRO A 328 -14.04 -5.58 -8.08
CA PRO A 328 -15.29 -6.34 -7.96
C PRO A 328 -15.83 -6.82 -9.30
N ALA A 329 -15.65 -6.04 -10.38
CA ALA A 329 -16.07 -6.43 -11.73
C ALA A 329 -15.24 -7.60 -12.29
N ILE A 330 -13.93 -7.61 -12.06
CA ILE A 330 -13.05 -8.72 -12.48
C ILE A 330 -13.36 -9.98 -11.68
N GLN A 331 -13.62 -9.84 -10.38
CA GLN A 331 -13.94 -10.97 -9.49
C GLN A 331 -15.44 -11.27 -9.38
N TYR A 332 -16.25 -10.86 -10.37
CA TYR A 332 -17.70 -11.02 -10.31
C TYR A 332 -18.11 -12.48 -10.03
N ALA A 333 -17.40 -13.46 -10.60
CA ALA A 333 -17.71 -14.88 -10.43
C ALA A 333 -17.54 -15.40 -8.99
N ASP A 334 -16.76 -14.72 -8.16
CA ASP A 334 -16.53 -15.11 -6.76
C ASP A 334 -17.67 -14.67 -5.82
N PHE A 335 -18.57 -13.78 -6.28
CA PHE A 335 -19.75 -13.36 -5.53
C PHE A 335 -20.88 -14.40 -5.63
N GLY A 336 -21.86 -14.33 -4.73
CA GLY A 336 -23.03 -15.21 -4.74
C GLY A 336 -24.14 -14.78 -5.72
N SER A 337 -24.18 -13.52 -6.14
CA SER A 337 -25.19 -13.02 -7.08
C SER A 337 -24.77 -11.74 -7.80
N PHE A 338 -25.44 -11.43 -8.91
CA PHE A 338 -25.29 -10.15 -9.63
C PHE A 338 -25.55 -8.94 -8.74
N THR A 339 -26.53 -9.02 -7.83
CA THR A 339 -26.87 -7.93 -6.91
C THR A 339 -25.71 -7.61 -5.98
N GLN A 340 -25.02 -8.63 -5.45
CA GLN A 340 -23.84 -8.42 -4.60
C GLN A 340 -22.73 -7.70 -5.37
N VAL A 341 -22.46 -8.10 -6.62
CA VAL A 341 -21.47 -7.42 -7.49
C VAL A 341 -21.85 -5.97 -7.73
N LEU A 342 -23.10 -5.71 -8.12
CA LEU A 342 -23.58 -4.37 -8.42
C LEU A 342 -23.50 -3.46 -7.19
N VAL A 343 -23.92 -3.95 -6.02
CA VAL A 343 -23.82 -3.20 -4.76
C VAL A 343 -22.35 -2.95 -4.39
N ALA A 344 -21.48 -3.95 -4.55
CA ALA A 344 -20.04 -3.78 -4.32
C ALA A 344 -19.45 -2.69 -5.21
N MET A 345 -19.77 -2.70 -6.51
CA MET A 345 -19.34 -1.67 -7.46
C MET A 345 -19.93 -0.28 -7.18
N LEU A 346 -21.06 -0.16 -6.49
CA LEU A 346 -21.64 1.15 -6.17
C LEU A 346 -21.19 1.69 -4.81
N VAL A 347 -20.93 0.80 -3.84
CA VAL A 347 -20.62 1.18 -2.45
C VAL A 347 -19.12 1.24 -2.18
N LEU A 348 -18.32 0.29 -2.70
CA LEU A 348 -16.87 0.28 -2.45
C LEU A 348 -16.16 1.52 -3.02
N PRO A 349 -16.40 1.98 -4.27
CA PRO A 349 -15.67 3.13 -4.80
C PRO A 349 -15.78 4.43 -3.98
N PRO A 350 -16.99 4.93 -3.63
CA PRO A 350 -17.09 6.17 -2.86
C PRO A 350 -16.57 6.00 -1.43
N THR A 351 -16.79 4.85 -0.80
CA THR A 351 -16.33 4.62 0.57
C THR A 351 -14.80 4.48 0.65
N MET A 352 -14.17 3.82 -0.31
CA MET A 352 -12.71 3.67 -0.35
C MET A 352 -12.00 4.97 -0.70
N ALA A 353 -12.53 5.75 -1.64
CA ALA A 353 -12.00 7.08 -1.93
C ALA A 353 -12.14 8.02 -0.72
N TYR A 354 -13.26 7.94 0.01
CA TYR A 354 -13.46 8.70 1.24
C TYR A 354 -12.53 8.25 2.38
N ALA A 355 -12.33 6.94 2.53
CA ALA A 355 -11.41 6.36 3.50
C ALA A 355 -9.96 6.83 3.24
N GLU A 356 -9.51 6.84 1.99
CA GLU A 356 -8.17 7.37 1.62
C GLU A 356 -8.04 8.86 1.94
N ALA A 357 -9.07 9.64 1.62
CA ALA A 357 -9.07 11.08 1.85
C ALA A 357 -9.03 11.46 3.34
N THR A 358 -9.62 10.64 4.20
CA THR A 358 -9.79 10.89 5.65
C THR A 358 -8.82 10.11 6.53
N ALA A 359 -8.06 9.18 5.98
CA ALA A 359 -7.15 8.35 6.75
C ALA A 359 -6.11 9.21 7.51
N PRO A 360 -5.78 8.85 8.76
CA PRO A 360 -4.67 9.46 9.49
C PRO A 360 -3.34 9.27 8.75
N HIS A 361 -2.35 10.11 9.06
CA HIS A 361 -1.02 10.04 8.46
C HIS A 361 -0.47 8.61 8.48
N THR A 362 -0.09 8.10 7.30
CA THR A 362 0.54 6.78 7.14
C THR A 362 -0.29 5.59 7.64
N MET A 363 -1.59 5.78 7.90
CA MET A 363 -2.56 4.75 8.30
C MET A 363 -3.66 4.55 7.23
N ASP A 364 -3.37 4.92 5.99
CA ASP A 364 -4.23 4.68 4.82
C ASP A 364 -4.61 3.20 4.72
N THR A 365 -3.63 2.32 4.67
CA THR A 365 -3.82 0.89 4.46
C THR A 365 -4.72 0.19 5.49
N PRO A 366 -4.49 0.28 6.82
CA PRO A 366 -5.39 -0.37 7.76
C PRO A 366 -6.83 0.17 7.70
N VAL A 367 -7.00 1.47 7.48
CA VAL A 367 -8.34 2.09 7.37
C VAL A 367 -9.04 1.58 6.11
N LEU A 368 -8.36 1.52 4.97
CA LEU A 368 -8.90 0.98 3.73
C LEU A 368 -9.22 -0.50 3.86
N MET A 369 -8.33 -1.30 4.44
CA MET A 369 -8.53 -2.75 4.56
C MET A 369 -9.70 -3.09 5.50
N ILE A 370 -9.83 -2.41 6.63
CA ILE A 370 -10.97 -2.57 7.54
C ILE A 370 -12.26 -2.14 6.85
N GLY A 371 -12.28 -0.94 6.25
CA GLY A 371 -13.47 -0.43 5.57
C GLY A 371 -13.92 -1.34 4.43
N CYS A 372 -12.98 -1.75 3.57
CA CYS A 372 -13.25 -2.65 2.45
C CYS A 372 -13.75 -4.00 2.94
N GLY A 373 -13.05 -4.62 3.89
CA GLY A 373 -13.40 -5.93 4.40
C GLY A 373 -14.74 -5.98 5.12
N ILE A 374 -15.08 -4.95 5.92
CA ILE A 374 -16.41 -4.86 6.57
C ILE A 374 -17.51 -4.73 5.52
N ILE A 375 -17.36 -3.81 4.56
CA ILE A 375 -18.38 -3.59 3.51
C ILE A 375 -18.56 -4.86 2.68
N LEU A 376 -17.45 -5.49 2.29
CA LEU A 376 -17.48 -6.71 1.49
C LEU A 376 -18.14 -7.86 2.26
N TYR A 377 -17.81 -8.02 3.55
CA TYR A 377 -18.43 -9.03 4.41
C TYR A 377 -19.93 -8.80 4.56
N LEU A 378 -20.35 -7.54 4.73
CA LEU A 378 -21.78 -7.19 4.81
C LEU A 378 -22.51 -7.53 3.51
N ILE A 379 -21.91 -7.24 2.36
CA ILE A 379 -22.48 -7.54 1.06
C ILE A 379 -22.58 -9.05 0.82
N THR A 380 -21.57 -9.83 1.19
CA THR A 380 -21.55 -11.26 0.88
C THR A 380 -22.42 -12.10 1.81
N ASN A 381 -22.68 -11.64 3.03
CA ASN A 381 -23.43 -12.39 4.04
C ASN A 381 -24.88 -11.93 4.24
N PHE A 382 -25.20 -10.67 3.92
CA PHE A 382 -26.54 -10.11 4.21
C PHE A 382 -27.34 -9.69 2.96
N LEU A 383 -26.75 -9.76 1.76
CA LEU A 383 -27.42 -9.62 0.46
C LEU A 383 -27.31 -10.94 -0.31
#